data_AF-A0A2J7RI74-F1
#
_entry.id   AF-A0A2J7RI74-F1
#
_cell.length_a   1.000
_cell.length_b   1.000
_cell.length_c   1.000
_cell.angle_alpha   90.00
_cell.angle_beta   90.00
_cell.angle_gamma   90.00
#
_symmetry.space_group_name_H-M   'P 1'
#
loop_
_entity.id
_entity.type
_entity.pdbx_description
1 polymer ?
#
loop_
_entity_poly.entity_id
_entity_poly.type
_entity_poly.pdbx_seq_one_letter_code
_entity_poly.pdbx_strand_id
1 'polypeptide(L)'
;MIDVVENIDDSTIDILTPKIIGTFPNTYVYSKSLAEKVVKDLGVNLPTVIVRPSMVFTSLSDPFPGWADSWGGPVAISVGVAKGIIRNCNADRNAVMDIIPVDTVTKIICSAAHEKALCGDRMEPSVYNACSYSLKKLTWGSYTEICLKILEENPLDDILWIPGITFIKNDLLFWLMSILFQVLPSAVLHGILKLKGTKSPLLYFQRKGYIGALGVKYFNGQSWEFKNKNVQELRKNLLPADRKEFDLDDFESVNFKQYFSDAYKGIRLYLMKQPACTTPDGWTHFRRMYWLNIIVNGAVAGLFLWTVLHSRLAQNLLPSA
;
A
#
# COMPACT_ATOMS: atom_id res chain seq x y z
N MET A 1 -7.56 -12.62 -27.58
CA MET A 1 -7.59 -12.56 -26.10
C MET A 1 -8.88 -11.93 -25.60
N ILE A 2 -9.18 -10.69 -25.99
CA ILE A 2 -10.47 -10.05 -25.67
C ILE A 2 -11.61 -10.98 -26.11
N ASP A 3 -11.56 -11.43 -27.37
CA ASP A 3 -12.45 -12.45 -27.95
C ASP A 3 -12.50 -13.78 -27.16
N VAL A 4 -11.42 -14.18 -26.50
CA VAL A 4 -11.38 -15.41 -25.69
C VAL A 4 -12.13 -15.20 -24.37
N VAL A 5 -12.02 -14.02 -23.76
CA VAL A 5 -12.70 -13.70 -22.50
C VAL A 5 -14.19 -13.42 -22.72
N GLU A 6 -14.57 -12.84 -23.87
CA GLU A 6 -15.97 -12.52 -24.18
C GLU A 6 -16.82 -13.75 -24.54
N ASN A 7 -16.20 -14.82 -25.05
CA ASN A 7 -16.92 -15.98 -25.58
C ASN A 7 -16.77 -17.27 -24.76
N ILE A 8 -16.00 -17.24 -23.66
CA ILE A 8 -15.78 -18.41 -22.80
C ILE A 8 -16.44 -18.15 -21.43
N ASP A 9 -16.96 -19.20 -20.81
CA ASP A 9 -17.54 -19.11 -19.47
C ASP A 9 -16.50 -18.81 -18.38
N ASP A 10 -16.93 -18.13 -17.33
CA ASP A 10 -16.07 -17.69 -16.22
C ASP A 10 -15.27 -18.83 -15.59
N SER A 11 -15.84 -20.03 -15.49
CA SER A 11 -15.18 -21.18 -14.84
C SER A 11 -13.98 -21.67 -15.66
N THR A 12 -14.13 -21.72 -16.98
CA THR A 12 -13.05 -22.05 -17.90
C THR A 12 -11.98 -20.96 -17.90
N ILE A 13 -12.37 -19.68 -17.84
CA ILE A 13 -11.42 -18.56 -17.73
C ILE A 13 -10.60 -18.64 -16.45
N ASP A 14 -11.23 -18.94 -15.30
CA ASP A 14 -10.53 -19.08 -14.02
C ASP A 14 -9.46 -20.20 -14.06
N ILE A 15 -9.79 -21.32 -14.70
CA ILE A 15 -8.85 -22.44 -14.88
C ILE A 15 -7.69 -22.05 -15.81
N LEU A 16 -7.96 -21.29 -16.87
CA LEU A 16 -6.95 -20.88 -17.85
C LEU A 16 -6.12 -19.67 -17.39
N THR A 17 -6.61 -18.89 -16.43
CA THR A 17 -6.00 -17.64 -15.96
C THR A 17 -4.52 -17.80 -15.63
N PRO A 18 -4.05 -18.80 -14.84
CA PRO A 18 -2.64 -18.97 -14.54
C PRO A 18 -1.76 -19.14 -15.79
N LYS A 19 -2.28 -19.79 -16.83
CA LYS A 19 -1.57 -20.00 -18.09
C LYS A 19 -1.60 -18.75 -18.98
N ILE A 20 -2.70 -18.00 -18.94
CA ILE A 20 -2.90 -16.75 -19.68
C ILE A 20 -1.98 -15.64 -19.15
N ILE A 21 -1.94 -15.44 -17.83
CA ILE A 21 -1.10 -14.40 -17.21
C ILE A 21 0.38 -14.76 -17.21
N GLY A 22 0.74 -16.04 -17.35
CA GLY A 22 2.14 -16.47 -17.47
C GLY A 22 3.01 -15.98 -16.32
N THR A 23 4.05 -15.20 -16.63
CA THR A 23 5.02 -14.67 -15.66
C THR A 23 4.58 -13.37 -14.99
N PHE A 24 3.42 -12.82 -15.36
CA PHE A 24 2.94 -11.58 -14.76
C PHE A 24 2.49 -11.82 -13.31
N PRO A 25 2.81 -10.92 -12.38
CA PRO A 25 2.60 -11.15 -10.95
C PRO A 25 1.11 -11.17 -10.55
N ASN A 26 0.25 -10.56 -11.35
CA ASN A 26 -1.20 -10.57 -11.20
C ASN A 26 -1.90 -10.16 -12.50
N THR A 27 -3.22 -10.34 -12.52
CA THR A 27 -4.09 -9.96 -13.65
C THR A 27 -4.07 -8.45 -13.94
N TYR A 28 -3.80 -7.61 -12.94
CA TYR A 28 -3.69 -6.16 -13.13
C TYR A 28 -2.49 -5.79 -14.02
N VAL A 29 -1.28 -6.23 -13.68
CA VAL A 29 -0.07 -5.93 -14.48
C VAL A 29 -0.21 -6.53 -15.87
N TYR A 30 -0.77 -7.74 -15.97
CA TYR A 30 -1.08 -8.38 -17.24
C TYR A 30 -2.00 -7.51 -18.12
N SER A 31 -3.14 -7.08 -17.57
CA SER A 31 -4.12 -6.26 -18.28
C SER A 31 -3.55 -4.91 -18.74
N LYS A 32 -2.72 -4.27 -17.91
CA LYS A 32 -2.06 -3.00 -18.26
C LYS A 32 -1.00 -3.21 -19.34
N SER A 33 -0.21 -4.27 -19.27
CA SER A 33 0.74 -4.63 -20.33
C SER A 33 0.03 -4.92 -21.66
N LEU A 34 -1.10 -5.62 -21.63
CA LEU A 34 -1.91 -5.88 -22.82
C LEU A 34 -2.50 -4.59 -23.38
N ALA A 35 -3.03 -3.71 -22.54
CA ALA A 35 -3.56 -2.42 -22.96
C ALA A 35 -2.50 -1.56 -23.67
N GLU A 36 -1.27 -1.51 -23.16
CA GLU A 36 -0.18 -0.80 -23.82
C GLU A 36 0.17 -1.41 -25.18
N LYS A 37 0.10 -2.74 -25.31
CA LYS A 37 0.30 -3.41 -26.60
C LYS A 37 -0.80 -3.07 -27.59
N VAL A 38 -2.05 -3.04 -27.15
CA VAL A 38 -3.20 -2.58 -27.98
C VAL A 38 -3.01 -1.13 -28.41
N VAL A 39 -2.59 -0.24 -27.50
CA VAL A 39 -2.30 1.17 -27.83
C VAL A 39 -1.14 1.27 -28.83
N LYS A 40 -0.11 0.44 -28.71
CA LYS A 40 0.99 0.40 -29.68
C LYS A 40 0.52 -0.06 -31.06
N ASP A 41 -0.31 -1.10 -31.12
CA ASP A 41 -0.72 -1.72 -32.39
C ASP A 41 -1.84 -0.94 -33.10
N LEU A 42 -2.75 -0.33 -32.35
CA LEU A 42 -3.92 0.39 -32.90
C LEU A 42 -3.80 1.92 -32.81
N GLY A 43 -2.86 2.45 -32.03
CA GLY A 43 -2.65 3.90 -31.86
C GLY A 43 -1.86 4.56 -32.99
N VAL A 44 -1.56 3.83 -34.07
CA VAL A 44 -0.87 4.38 -35.25
C VAL A 44 -1.73 5.49 -35.87
N ASN A 45 -1.13 6.63 -36.20
CA ASN A 45 -1.79 7.84 -36.70
C ASN A 45 -2.77 8.52 -35.71
N LEU A 46 -2.68 8.18 -34.42
CA LEU A 46 -3.35 8.93 -33.36
C LEU A 46 -2.30 9.70 -32.54
N PRO A 47 -2.63 10.90 -32.05
CA PRO A 47 -1.75 11.64 -31.15
C PRO A 47 -1.74 10.99 -29.76
N THR A 48 -1.08 9.83 -29.63
CA THR A 48 -1.12 9.01 -28.41
C THR A 48 0.19 9.05 -27.63
N VAL A 49 0.06 9.08 -26.30
CA VAL A 49 1.14 8.89 -25.32
C VAL A 49 0.70 7.88 -24.26
N ILE A 50 1.67 7.20 -23.65
CA ILE A 50 1.45 6.28 -22.54
C ILE A 50 2.14 6.88 -21.32
N VAL A 51 1.38 7.12 -20.24
CA VAL A 51 1.95 7.51 -18.94
C VAL A 51 1.85 6.35 -17.97
N ARG A 52 2.98 5.92 -17.42
CA ARG A 52 3.10 4.82 -16.46
C ARG A 52 3.41 5.37 -15.07
N PRO A 53 2.41 5.57 -14.21
CA PRO A 53 2.65 5.98 -12.84
C PRO A 53 3.22 4.84 -12.00
N SER A 54 4.03 5.19 -11.00
CA SER A 54 4.36 4.30 -9.87
C SER A 54 3.19 4.23 -8.87
N MET A 55 3.43 3.96 -7.59
CA MET A 55 2.34 3.88 -6.60
C MET A 55 1.75 5.26 -6.35
N VAL A 56 0.62 5.53 -7.00
CA VAL A 56 -0.12 6.78 -6.82
C VAL A 56 -0.65 6.85 -5.39
N PHE A 57 -0.41 7.99 -4.73
CA PHE A 57 -0.90 8.28 -3.39
C PHE A 57 -1.78 9.55 -3.42
N THR A 58 -2.01 10.17 -2.26
CA THR A 58 -2.84 11.37 -2.14
C THR A 58 -2.22 12.56 -2.89
N SER A 59 -2.98 13.63 -3.09
CA SER A 59 -2.42 14.87 -3.63
C SER A 59 -1.37 15.47 -2.69
N LEU A 60 -0.37 16.09 -3.28
CA LEU A 60 0.59 16.92 -2.59
C LEU A 60 0.03 18.33 -2.33
N SER A 61 -0.62 18.91 -3.34
CA SER A 61 -1.01 20.32 -3.37
C SER A 61 -2.37 20.58 -4.01
N ASP A 62 -2.66 20.00 -5.18
CA ASP A 62 -3.88 20.26 -5.96
C ASP A 62 -4.81 19.03 -5.91
N PRO A 63 -6.13 19.17 -5.64
CA PRO A 63 -6.88 20.42 -5.38
C PRO A 63 -6.63 21.03 -4.00
N PHE A 64 -6.15 20.21 -3.06
CA PHE A 64 -5.67 20.62 -1.74
C PHE A 64 -4.84 19.46 -1.17
N PRO A 65 -3.95 19.70 -0.19
CA PRO A 65 -3.09 18.66 0.37
C PRO A 65 -3.86 17.47 0.96
N GLY A 66 -3.43 16.25 0.63
CA GLY A 66 -3.99 15.02 1.18
C GLY A 66 -5.32 14.57 0.56
N TRP A 67 -5.79 15.19 -0.51
CA TRP A 67 -6.98 14.74 -1.24
C TRP A 67 -6.82 13.31 -1.74
N ALA A 68 -7.87 12.51 -1.56
CA ALA A 68 -8.00 11.15 -2.06
C ALA A 68 -9.47 10.79 -2.23
N ASP A 69 -9.80 10.13 -3.33
CA ASP A 69 -11.16 9.67 -3.66
C ASP A 69 -11.27 8.14 -3.74
N SER A 70 -10.14 7.43 -3.68
CA SER A 70 -10.06 6.00 -3.91
C SER A 70 -9.33 5.26 -2.79
N TRP A 71 -9.83 4.06 -2.48
CA TRP A 71 -9.18 3.07 -1.62
C TRP A 71 -8.04 2.32 -2.36
N GLY A 72 -7.53 2.85 -3.45
CA GLY A 72 -6.54 2.20 -4.31
C GLY A 72 -5.23 1.84 -3.60
N GLY A 73 -4.75 0.62 -3.89
CA GLY A 73 -3.40 0.12 -3.57
C GLY A 73 -2.88 0.46 -2.16
N PRO A 74 -1.90 1.37 -2.04
CA PRO A 74 -1.23 1.69 -0.77
C PRO A 74 -2.17 2.28 0.29
N VAL A 75 -3.20 3.05 -0.10
CA VAL A 75 -4.10 3.72 0.86
C VAL A 75 -4.87 2.71 1.71
N ALA A 76 -5.51 1.71 1.09
CA ALA A 76 -6.26 0.70 1.83
C ALA A 76 -5.38 -0.15 2.76
N ILE A 77 -4.16 -0.48 2.33
CA ILE A 77 -3.22 -1.23 3.15
C ILE A 77 -2.78 -0.41 4.35
N SER A 78 -2.43 0.87 4.15
CA SER A 78 -2.03 1.77 5.24
C SER A 78 -3.15 1.96 6.26
N VAL A 79 -4.41 2.09 5.82
CA VAL A 79 -5.56 2.12 6.74
C VAL A 79 -5.76 0.78 7.46
N GLY A 80 -5.57 -0.35 6.76
CA GLY A 80 -5.61 -1.68 7.38
C GLY A 80 -4.57 -1.84 8.48
N VAL A 81 -3.36 -1.32 8.28
CA VAL A 81 -2.29 -1.28 9.29
C VAL A 81 -2.65 -0.31 10.43
N ALA A 82 -3.13 0.88 10.09
CA ALA A 82 -3.52 1.91 11.07
C ALA A 82 -4.70 1.48 11.95
N LYS A 83 -5.60 0.62 11.46
CA LYS A 83 -6.67 0.00 12.25
C LYS A 83 -6.23 -1.25 13.02
N GLY A 84 -4.98 -1.70 12.87
CA GLY A 84 -4.49 -2.93 13.48
C GLY A 84 -5.06 -4.22 12.89
N ILE A 85 -5.65 -4.14 11.68
CA ILE A 85 -6.17 -5.30 10.94
C ILE A 85 -4.98 -6.06 10.30
N ILE A 86 -4.09 -5.32 9.63
CA ILE A 86 -2.88 -5.87 9.01
C ILE A 86 -1.71 -5.62 9.95
N ARG A 87 -1.14 -6.70 10.52
CA ARG A 87 -0.03 -6.60 11.48
C ARG A 87 1.31 -7.11 10.95
N ASN A 88 1.28 -7.85 9.86
CA ASN A 88 2.46 -8.42 9.19
C ASN A 88 2.34 -8.14 7.70
N CYS A 89 3.46 -7.82 7.06
CA CYS A 89 3.54 -7.64 5.62
C CYS A 89 4.72 -8.44 5.06
N ASN A 90 4.48 -9.13 3.94
CA ASN A 90 5.56 -9.78 3.21
C ASN A 90 6.26 -8.76 2.34
N ALA A 91 7.36 -8.23 2.86
CA ALA A 91 8.00 -7.04 2.32
C ALA A 91 9.42 -6.89 2.89
N ASP A 92 10.27 -6.17 2.16
CA ASP A 92 11.57 -5.74 2.65
C ASP A 92 11.45 -4.33 3.24
N ARG A 93 11.77 -4.18 4.53
CA ARG A 93 11.79 -2.88 5.22
C ARG A 93 12.69 -1.87 4.50
N ASN A 94 13.76 -2.34 3.85
CA ASN A 94 14.75 -1.50 3.18
C ASN A 94 14.43 -1.29 1.69
N ALA A 95 13.42 -1.97 1.15
CA ALA A 95 13.00 -1.73 -0.23
C ALA A 95 12.41 -0.33 -0.39
N VAL A 96 12.69 0.27 -1.54
CA VAL A 96 12.20 1.60 -1.90
C VAL A 96 10.73 1.50 -2.31
N MET A 97 9.90 2.26 -1.61
CA MET A 97 8.50 2.49 -1.92
C MET A 97 8.43 3.67 -2.90
N ASP A 98 8.40 3.38 -4.20
CA ASP A 98 8.23 4.43 -5.23
C ASP A 98 6.78 4.91 -5.23
N ILE A 99 6.54 5.97 -4.47
CA ILE A 99 5.26 6.68 -4.43
C ILE A 99 5.30 7.93 -5.31
N ILE A 100 4.16 8.29 -5.88
CA ILE A 100 4.00 9.55 -6.58
C ILE A 100 2.66 10.19 -6.22
N PRO A 101 2.60 11.49 -5.89
CA PRO A 101 1.33 12.18 -5.65
C PRO A 101 0.45 12.18 -6.90
N VAL A 102 -0.87 12.12 -6.73
CA VAL A 102 -1.80 12.09 -7.86
C VAL A 102 -1.72 13.36 -8.71
N ASP A 103 -1.56 14.53 -8.10
CA ASP A 103 -1.41 15.81 -8.78
C ASP A 103 -0.09 15.90 -9.56
N THR A 104 1.00 15.32 -9.05
CA THR A 104 2.26 15.18 -9.81
C THR A 104 2.06 14.34 -11.07
N VAL A 105 1.32 13.22 -10.98
CA VAL A 105 0.99 12.39 -12.16
C VAL A 105 0.12 13.18 -13.15
N THR A 106 -0.88 13.91 -12.65
CA THR A 106 -1.75 14.76 -13.48
C THR A 106 -0.96 15.82 -14.24
N LYS A 107 -0.02 16.51 -13.58
CA LYS A 107 0.89 17.46 -14.23
C LYS A 107 1.67 16.80 -15.37
N ILE A 108 2.21 15.60 -15.15
CA ILE A 108 2.95 14.84 -16.18
C ILE A 108 2.03 14.47 -17.36
N ILE A 109 0.79 14.05 -17.09
CA ILE A 109 -0.20 13.72 -18.14
C ILE A 109 -0.48 14.95 -19.01
N CYS A 110 -0.78 16.09 -18.39
CA CYS A 110 -1.05 17.34 -19.09
C CYS A 110 0.14 17.78 -19.95
N SER A 111 1.34 17.79 -19.37
CA SER A 111 2.56 18.15 -20.08
C SER A 111 2.84 17.19 -21.24
N ALA A 112 2.69 15.88 -21.04
CA ALA A 112 2.94 14.88 -22.08
C ALA A 112 1.94 15.00 -23.25
N ALA A 113 0.68 15.30 -22.95
CA ALA A 113 -0.33 15.57 -23.97
C ALA A 113 -0.01 16.84 -24.76
N HIS A 114 0.42 17.91 -24.09
CA HIS A 114 0.84 19.16 -24.73
C HIS A 114 2.04 18.94 -25.67
N GLU A 115 3.09 18.28 -25.18
CA GLU A 115 4.28 17.95 -25.98
C GLU A 115 3.91 17.12 -27.23
N LYS A 116 3.00 16.16 -27.06
CA LYS A 116 2.53 15.33 -28.17
C LYS A 116 1.77 16.14 -29.22
N ALA A 117 0.97 17.13 -28.80
CA ALA A 117 0.25 18.02 -29.70
C ALA A 117 1.21 18.87 -30.56
N LEU A 118 2.36 19.26 -30.00
CA LEU A 118 3.39 20.02 -30.74
C LEU A 118 4.23 19.17 -31.69
N CYS A 119 4.54 17.93 -31.31
CA CYS A 119 5.41 17.03 -32.07
C CYS A 119 4.71 16.28 -33.23
N GLY A 120 3.37 16.36 -33.34
CA GLY A 120 2.59 15.67 -34.36
C GLY A 120 2.61 14.14 -34.27
N ASP A 121 2.23 13.51 -35.38
CA ASP A 121 2.04 12.06 -35.48
C ASP A 121 3.39 11.32 -35.57
N ARG A 122 3.92 10.93 -34.42
CA ARG A 122 4.97 9.90 -34.32
C ARG A 122 4.36 8.52 -34.63
N MET A 123 5.11 7.68 -35.33
CA MET A 123 4.73 6.30 -35.66
C MET A 123 4.54 5.40 -34.42
N GLU A 124 5.25 5.66 -33.32
CA GLU A 124 5.08 4.93 -32.06
C GLU A 124 4.68 5.88 -30.90
N PRO A 125 3.79 5.46 -29.98
CA PRO A 125 3.43 6.23 -28.79
C PRO A 125 4.64 6.47 -27.87
N SER A 126 4.85 7.72 -27.47
CA SER A 126 5.86 8.06 -26.45
C SER A 126 5.43 7.53 -25.08
N VAL A 127 6.37 6.96 -24.33
CA VAL A 127 6.11 6.41 -22.98
C VAL A 127 6.77 7.28 -21.91
N TYR A 128 6.02 7.69 -20.90
CA TYR A 128 6.49 8.51 -19.78
C TYR A 128 6.32 7.76 -18.47
N ASN A 129 7.42 7.39 -17.81
CA ASN A 129 7.38 6.77 -16.49
C ASN A 129 7.29 7.87 -15.42
N ALA A 130 6.10 8.05 -14.86
CA ALA A 130 5.82 8.99 -13.77
C ALA A 130 6.14 8.32 -12.43
N CYS A 131 7.41 8.43 -12.01
CA CYS A 131 7.94 7.72 -10.86
C CYS A 131 8.90 8.60 -10.05
N SER A 132 9.01 8.33 -8.75
CA SER A 132 9.82 9.11 -7.81
C SER A 132 11.21 8.55 -7.57
N TYR A 133 11.53 7.32 -7.98
CA TYR A 133 12.78 6.65 -7.60
C TYR A 133 14.06 7.48 -7.84
N SER A 134 14.14 8.21 -8.96
CA SER A 134 15.28 9.06 -9.28
C SER A 134 15.22 10.46 -8.65
N LEU A 135 14.05 10.86 -8.17
CA LEU A 135 13.78 12.19 -7.60
C LEU A 135 14.01 12.17 -6.09
N LYS A 136 13.32 11.26 -5.40
CA LYS A 136 13.33 11.16 -3.95
C LYS A 136 12.98 9.76 -3.48
N LYS A 137 13.93 9.11 -2.82
CA LYS A 137 13.76 7.74 -2.32
C LYS A 137 13.10 7.74 -0.93
N LEU A 138 12.14 6.85 -0.76
CA LEU A 138 11.50 6.54 0.52
C LEU A 138 11.49 5.03 0.71
N THR A 139 11.90 4.52 1.87
CA THR A 139 11.83 3.08 2.17
C THR A 139 10.56 2.74 2.94
N TRP A 140 10.14 1.47 2.89
CA TRP A 140 9.02 0.97 3.70
C TRP A 140 9.23 1.20 5.20
N GLY A 141 10.47 1.07 5.68
CA GLY A 141 10.85 1.34 7.07
C GLY A 141 10.62 2.81 7.47
N SER A 142 11.19 3.75 6.69
CA SER A 142 11.03 5.17 6.96
C SER A 142 9.57 5.63 6.84
N TYR A 143 8.84 5.13 5.84
CA TYR A 143 7.40 5.35 5.70
C TYR A 143 6.64 4.93 6.97
N THR A 144 6.87 3.70 7.42
CA THR A 144 6.20 3.13 8.59
C THR A 144 6.49 3.93 9.85
N GLU A 145 7.75 4.32 10.08
CA GLU A 145 8.14 5.11 11.24
C GLU A 145 7.46 6.49 11.28
N ILE A 146 7.33 7.14 10.12
CA ILE A 146 6.60 8.42 10.02
C ILE A 146 5.12 8.21 10.32
N CYS A 147 4.48 7.22 9.69
CA CYS A 147 3.06 6.95 9.87
C CYS A 147 2.70 6.52 11.29
N LEU A 148 3.52 5.71 11.94
CA LEU A 148 3.28 5.30 13.34
C LEU A 148 3.34 6.50 14.29
N LYS A 149 4.28 7.43 14.11
CA LYS A 149 4.31 8.68 14.90
C LYS A 149 3.06 9.54 14.69
N ILE A 150 2.58 9.65 13.45
CA ILE A 150 1.32 10.37 13.16
C ILE A 150 0.15 9.71 13.89
N LEU A 151 0.10 8.38 13.95
CA LEU A 151 -0.95 7.63 14.63
C LEU A 151 -0.84 7.70 16.17
N GLU A 152 0.36 7.88 16.73
CA GLU A 152 0.54 8.14 18.16
C GLU A 152 -0.01 9.50 18.58
N GLU A 153 0.14 10.53 17.72
CA GLU A 153 -0.35 11.89 17.98
C GLU A 153 -1.84 12.05 17.67
N ASN A 154 -2.38 11.24 16.75
CA ASN A 154 -3.75 11.36 16.27
C ASN A 154 -4.30 9.99 15.83
N PRO A 155 -4.60 9.05 16.74
CA PRO A 155 -5.01 7.68 16.38
C PRO A 155 -6.33 7.61 15.61
N LEU A 156 -6.52 6.53 14.83
CA LEU A 156 -7.81 6.31 14.17
C LEU A 156 -8.90 5.95 15.19
N ASP A 157 -10.13 6.37 14.90
CA ASP A 157 -11.28 5.86 15.64
C ASP A 157 -11.56 4.40 15.21
N ASP A 158 -12.15 3.60 16.12
CA ASP A 158 -12.53 2.20 15.89
C ASP A 158 -11.36 1.31 15.42
N ILE A 159 -10.20 1.41 16.08
CA ILE A 159 -9.11 0.45 15.87
C ILE A 159 -9.50 -0.94 16.41
N LEU A 160 -9.07 -1.98 15.70
CA LEU A 160 -9.18 -3.36 16.14
C LEU A 160 -8.06 -3.73 17.11
N TRP A 161 -6.86 -3.23 16.85
CA TRP A 161 -5.68 -3.43 17.67
C TRP A 161 -4.77 -2.20 17.55
N ILE A 162 -3.77 -2.07 18.42
CA ILE A 162 -2.80 -0.99 18.27
C ILE A 162 -2.12 -1.03 16.89
N PRO A 163 -1.90 0.11 16.23
CA PRO A 163 -1.20 0.17 14.97
C PRO A 163 0.21 -0.38 15.09
N GLY A 164 0.63 -1.16 14.09
CA GLY A 164 1.97 -1.74 14.05
C GLY A 164 2.08 -2.75 12.92
N ILE A 165 3.28 -2.83 12.33
CA ILE A 165 3.54 -3.75 11.22
C ILE A 165 4.93 -4.38 11.33
N THR A 166 4.98 -5.69 11.13
CA THR A 166 6.23 -6.46 11.02
C THR A 166 6.50 -6.82 9.57
N PHE A 167 7.68 -6.47 9.08
CA PHE A 167 8.17 -6.83 7.75
C PHE A 167 8.81 -8.21 7.78
N ILE A 168 8.30 -9.16 7.00
CA ILE A 168 8.77 -10.55 6.98
C ILE A 168 9.07 -10.97 5.55
N LYS A 169 10.35 -11.23 5.22
CA LYS A 169 10.75 -11.69 3.88
C LYS A 169 10.46 -13.16 3.61
N ASN A 170 10.52 -14.00 4.64
CA ASN A 170 10.35 -15.44 4.51
C ASN A 170 8.86 -15.80 4.46
N ASP A 171 8.45 -16.51 3.41
CA ASP A 171 7.04 -16.85 3.17
C ASP A 171 6.42 -17.75 4.23
N LEU A 172 7.15 -18.79 4.65
CA LEU A 172 6.70 -19.71 5.67
C LEU A 172 6.51 -18.98 7.00
N LEU A 173 7.49 -18.15 7.38
CA LEU A 173 7.42 -17.34 8.60
C LEU A 173 6.27 -16.33 8.51
N PHE A 174 6.09 -15.66 7.38
CA PHE A 174 4.98 -14.73 7.18
C PHE A 174 3.64 -15.43 7.36
N TRP A 175 3.47 -16.61 6.75
CA TRP A 175 2.25 -17.41 6.87
C TRP A 175 2.00 -17.87 8.31
N LEU A 176 3.02 -18.44 8.98
CA LEU A 176 2.95 -18.85 10.39
C LEU A 176 2.56 -17.68 11.29
N MET A 177 3.24 -16.54 11.16
CA MET A 177 2.97 -15.35 11.96
C MET A 177 1.58 -14.77 11.70
N SER A 178 1.08 -14.86 10.47
CA SER A 178 -0.28 -14.44 10.13
C SER A 178 -1.34 -15.33 10.79
N ILE A 179 -1.13 -16.65 10.79
CA ILE A 179 -2.03 -17.58 11.48
C ILE A 179 -2.01 -17.36 12.99
N LEU A 180 -0.82 -17.37 13.59
CA LEU A 180 -0.64 -17.32 15.04
C LEU A 180 -1.09 -16.00 15.66
N PHE A 181 -0.81 -14.87 15.01
CA PHE A 181 -0.99 -13.54 15.62
C PHE A 181 -2.12 -12.70 15.03
N GLN A 182 -2.75 -13.15 13.94
CA GLN A 182 -3.91 -12.46 13.35
C GLN A 182 -5.14 -13.39 13.27
N VAL A 183 -5.03 -14.54 12.61
CA VAL A 183 -6.19 -15.41 12.32
C VAL A 183 -6.68 -16.14 13.58
N LEU A 184 -5.81 -16.86 14.29
CA LEU A 184 -6.20 -17.64 15.47
C LEU A 184 -6.80 -16.75 16.58
N PRO A 185 -6.17 -15.63 16.99
CA PRO A 185 -6.76 -14.74 17.99
C PRO A 185 -8.12 -14.20 17.56
N SER A 186 -8.25 -13.84 16.28
CA SER A 186 -9.51 -13.35 15.73
C SER A 186 -10.59 -14.43 15.67
N ALA A 187 -10.23 -15.69 15.39
CA ALA A 187 -11.16 -16.81 15.38
C ALA A 187 -11.70 -17.13 16.78
N VAL A 188 -10.82 -17.13 17.78
CA VAL A 188 -11.20 -17.31 19.19
C VAL A 188 -12.14 -16.19 19.62
N LEU A 189 -11.77 -14.93 19.38
CA LEU A 189 -12.60 -13.78 19.74
C LEU A 189 -13.95 -13.80 19.00
N HIS A 190 -13.95 -14.15 17.71
CA HIS A 190 -15.17 -14.30 16.94
C HIS A 190 -16.08 -15.39 17.50
N GLY A 191 -15.52 -16.54 17.92
CA GLY A 191 -16.25 -17.61 18.59
C GLY A 191 -16.91 -17.15 19.90
N ILE A 192 -16.16 -16.44 20.74
CA ILE A 192 -16.68 -15.87 22.00
C ILE A 192 -17.82 -14.88 21.74
N LEU A 193 -17.67 -13.99 20.77
CA LEU A 193 -18.71 -13.00 20.41
C LEU A 193 -19.96 -13.70 19.87
N LYS A 194 -19.80 -14.74 19.05
CA LYS A 194 -20.90 -15.54 18.52
C LYS A 194 -21.67 -16.26 19.64
N LEU A 195 -20.98 -16.80 20.63
CA LEU A 195 -21.60 -17.42 21.81
C LEU A 195 -22.39 -16.40 22.66
N LYS A 196 -21.97 -15.13 22.67
CA LYS A 196 -22.71 -14.01 23.30
C LYS A 196 -23.82 -13.43 22.42
N GLY A 197 -24.14 -14.06 21.28
CA GLY A 197 -25.16 -13.59 20.33
C GLY A 197 -24.77 -12.32 19.56
N THR A 198 -23.50 -11.89 19.64
CA THR A 198 -23.01 -10.69 18.95
C THR A 198 -22.44 -11.05 17.57
N LYS A 199 -22.92 -10.37 16.52
CA LYS A 199 -22.33 -10.51 15.18
C LYS A 199 -20.93 -9.92 15.16
N SER A 200 -19.98 -10.60 14.50
CA SER A 200 -18.58 -10.18 14.47
C SER A 200 -18.00 -10.22 13.05
N PRO A 201 -17.56 -9.10 12.46
CA PRO A 201 -16.92 -9.07 11.15
C PRO A 201 -15.41 -9.40 11.19
N LEU A 202 -14.86 -9.83 12.33
CA LEU A 202 -13.41 -9.97 12.54
C LEU A 202 -12.73 -10.88 11.50
N LEU A 203 -13.25 -12.09 11.30
CA LEU A 203 -12.69 -13.03 10.34
C LEU A 203 -12.78 -12.54 8.90
N TYR A 204 -13.85 -11.79 8.58
CA TYR A 204 -13.98 -11.14 7.29
C TYR A 204 -12.86 -10.12 7.07
N PHE A 205 -12.61 -9.23 8.05
CA PHE A 205 -11.53 -8.24 7.95
C PHE A 205 -10.15 -8.89 7.89
N GLN A 206 -9.90 -9.93 8.69
CA GLN A 206 -8.61 -10.65 8.65
C GLN A 206 -8.38 -11.31 7.29
N ARG A 207 -9.41 -11.97 6.73
CA ARG A 207 -9.32 -12.56 5.39
C ARG A 207 -9.01 -11.51 4.32
N LYS A 208 -9.72 -10.38 4.35
CA LYS A 208 -9.50 -9.27 3.40
C LYS A 208 -8.11 -8.66 3.56
N GLY A 209 -7.65 -8.43 4.79
CA GLY A 209 -6.31 -7.94 5.08
C GLY A 209 -5.22 -8.88 4.58
N TYR A 210 -5.36 -10.19 4.82
CA TYR A 210 -4.42 -11.19 4.35
C TYR A 210 -4.35 -11.27 2.82
N ILE A 211 -5.50 -11.30 2.13
CA ILE A 211 -5.56 -11.29 0.66
C ILE A 211 -4.93 -10.01 0.11
N GLY A 212 -5.20 -8.85 0.72
CA GLY A 212 -4.59 -7.58 0.34
C GLY A 212 -3.07 -7.59 0.47
N ALA A 213 -2.55 -8.10 1.59
CA ALA A 213 -1.11 -8.23 1.82
C ALA A 213 -0.43 -9.17 0.81
N LEU A 214 -1.08 -10.28 0.43
CA LEU A 214 -0.58 -11.18 -0.61
C LEU A 214 -0.58 -10.51 -2.00
N GLY A 215 -1.60 -9.71 -2.32
CA GLY A 215 -1.72 -9.05 -3.62
C GLY A 215 -0.59 -8.06 -3.93
N VAL A 216 0.05 -7.50 -2.89
CA VAL A 216 1.17 -6.55 -3.03
C VAL A 216 2.55 -7.15 -2.76
N LYS A 217 2.61 -8.41 -2.34
CA LYS A 217 3.85 -9.11 -1.96
C LYS A 217 4.96 -8.96 -3.01
N TYR A 218 4.61 -9.18 -4.28
CA TYR A 218 5.56 -9.11 -5.41
C TYR A 218 6.26 -7.74 -5.50
N PHE A 219 5.54 -6.66 -5.20
CA PHE A 219 6.06 -5.30 -5.31
C PHE A 219 6.85 -4.88 -4.07
N ASN A 220 6.47 -5.34 -2.89
CA ASN A 220 7.04 -4.86 -1.63
C ASN A 220 8.36 -5.56 -1.24
N GLY A 221 8.68 -6.70 -1.85
CA GLY A 221 9.87 -7.49 -1.55
C GLY A 221 11.19 -6.94 -2.11
N GLN A 222 11.13 -5.99 -3.05
CA GLN A 222 12.31 -5.47 -3.74
C GLN A 222 12.15 -4.01 -4.17
N SER A 223 13.29 -3.34 -4.36
CA SER A 223 13.33 -1.99 -4.94
C SER A 223 13.25 -2.07 -6.46
N TRP A 224 12.46 -1.18 -7.05
CA TRP A 224 12.30 -1.08 -8.49
C TRP A 224 12.94 0.21 -8.97
N GLU A 225 13.94 0.11 -9.85
CA GLU A 225 14.54 1.27 -10.49
C GLU A 225 13.82 1.55 -11.81
N PHE A 226 13.00 2.61 -11.80
CA PHE A 226 12.31 3.08 -12.99
C PHE A 226 13.11 4.22 -13.64
N LYS A 227 13.39 4.07 -14.95
CA LYS A 227 14.04 5.12 -15.75
C LYS A 227 13.00 6.15 -16.20
N ASN A 228 13.16 7.42 -15.88
CA ASN A 228 12.19 8.49 -16.20
C ASN A 228 12.73 9.57 -17.16
N LYS A 229 13.65 9.21 -18.06
CA LYS A 229 14.30 10.16 -18.99
C LYS A 229 13.31 11.04 -19.75
N ASN A 230 12.22 10.46 -20.26
CA ASN A 230 11.22 11.20 -21.05
C ASN A 230 10.45 12.23 -20.21
N VAL A 231 10.24 11.98 -18.91
CA VAL A 231 9.63 12.95 -18.00
C VAL A 231 10.61 14.09 -17.70
N GLN A 232 11.90 13.78 -17.56
CA GLN A 232 12.94 14.79 -17.37
C GLN A 232 13.11 15.67 -18.62
N GLU A 233 12.96 15.10 -19.81
CA GLU A 233 12.96 15.86 -21.06
C GLU A 233 11.73 16.76 -21.18
N LEU A 234 10.54 16.23 -20.86
CA LEU A 234 9.29 16.99 -20.80
C LEU A 234 9.40 18.22 -19.91
N ARG A 235 10.01 18.05 -18.74
CA ARG A 235 10.26 19.12 -17.78
C ARG A 235 11.17 20.22 -18.34
N LYS A 236 12.16 19.87 -19.18
CA LYS A 236 13.05 20.85 -19.82
C LYS A 236 12.33 21.69 -20.86
N ASN A 237 11.34 21.09 -21.54
CA ASN A 237 10.57 21.73 -22.60
C ASN A 237 9.43 22.63 -22.07
N LEU A 238 9.17 22.63 -20.75
CA LEU A 238 8.18 23.52 -20.14
C LEU A 238 8.52 24.99 -20.39
N LEU A 239 7.50 25.74 -20.83
CA LEU A 239 7.58 27.18 -20.98
C LEU A 239 7.89 27.85 -19.62
N PRO A 240 8.67 28.93 -19.57
CA PRO A 240 9.01 29.61 -18.31
C PRO A 240 7.78 30.02 -17.48
N ALA A 241 6.68 30.39 -18.13
CA ALA A 241 5.43 30.75 -17.47
C ALA A 241 4.72 29.54 -16.80
N ASP A 242 4.86 28.35 -17.38
CA ASP A 242 4.16 27.13 -16.96
C ASP A 242 4.92 26.34 -15.88
N ARG A 243 6.21 26.63 -15.69
CA ARG A 243 7.05 25.98 -14.68
C ARG A 243 6.47 26.10 -13.27
N LYS A 244 5.82 27.21 -12.95
CA LYS A 244 5.22 27.37 -11.61
C LYS A 244 4.17 26.30 -11.32
N GLU A 245 3.43 25.86 -12.35
CA GLU A 245 2.27 24.98 -12.20
C GLU A 245 2.61 23.50 -12.53
N PHE A 246 3.41 23.28 -13.58
CA PHE A 246 3.64 21.95 -14.16
C PHE A 246 5.03 21.36 -13.89
N ASP A 247 5.92 22.10 -13.21
CA ASP A 247 7.21 21.56 -12.77
C ASP A 247 7.02 20.59 -11.58
N LEU A 248 8.08 19.85 -11.24
CA LEU A 248 8.09 18.76 -10.24
C LEU A 248 8.94 19.11 -9.00
N ASP A 249 9.38 20.36 -8.87
CA ASP A 249 10.21 20.85 -7.76
C ASP A 249 9.51 20.74 -6.39
N ASP A 250 8.19 20.90 -6.38
CA ASP A 250 7.33 20.72 -5.21
C ASP A 250 7.48 19.32 -4.61
N PHE A 251 7.51 18.31 -5.47
CA PHE A 251 7.69 16.92 -5.07
C PHE A 251 9.13 16.62 -4.66
N GLU A 252 10.15 17.13 -5.37
CA GLU A 252 11.55 16.92 -4.97
C GLU A 252 11.86 17.52 -3.58
N SER A 253 11.28 18.68 -3.30
CA SER A 253 11.41 19.38 -2.02
C SER A 253 10.46 18.87 -0.92
N VAL A 254 9.61 17.87 -1.20
CA VAL A 254 8.55 17.42 -0.28
C VAL A 254 9.07 17.02 1.10
N ASN A 255 8.45 17.53 2.17
CA ASN A 255 8.66 16.98 3.50
C ASN A 255 7.71 15.78 3.71
N PHE A 256 8.24 14.56 3.69
CA PHE A 256 7.41 13.36 3.82
C PHE A 256 6.61 13.31 5.14
N LYS A 257 7.10 13.88 6.24
CA LYS A 257 6.34 13.94 7.50
C LYS A 257 5.08 14.79 7.33
N GLN A 258 5.23 15.97 6.73
CA GLN A 258 4.09 16.86 6.47
C GLN A 258 3.12 16.23 5.46
N TYR A 259 3.66 15.72 4.35
CA TYR A 259 2.88 15.08 3.29
C TYR A 259 2.03 13.92 3.82
N PHE A 260 2.60 13.01 4.62
CA PHE A 260 1.83 11.90 5.20
C PHE A 260 0.87 12.34 6.31
N SER A 261 1.15 13.45 7.00
CA SER A 261 0.21 14.03 7.97
C SER A 261 -1.04 14.58 7.27
N ASP A 262 -0.85 15.29 6.15
CA ASP A 262 -1.95 15.83 5.35
C ASP A 262 -2.73 14.71 4.65
N ALA A 263 -2.02 13.75 4.05
CA ALA A 263 -2.62 12.54 3.51
C ALA A 263 -3.47 11.80 4.53
N TYR A 264 -2.97 11.64 5.76
CA TYR A 264 -3.70 10.98 6.84
C TYR A 264 -5.01 11.70 7.18
N LYS A 265 -4.97 13.03 7.33
CA LYS A 265 -6.18 13.84 7.59
C LYS A 265 -7.17 13.75 6.44
N GLY A 266 -6.69 13.81 5.19
CA GLY A 266 -7.53 13.70 4.01
C GLY A 266 -8.19 12.32 3.89
N ILE A 267 -7.44 11.24 4.12
CA ILE A 267 -8.00 9.87 4.14
C ILE A 267 -9.10 9.74 5.21
N ARG A 268 -8.88 10.27 6.42
CA ARG A 268 -9.91 10.29 7.48
C ARG A 268 -11.19 10.97 7.00
N LEU A 269 -11.04 12.17 6.43
CA LEU A 269 -12.17 13.02 6.10
C LEU A 269 -12.93 12.53 4.86
N TYR A 270 -12.22 12.20 3.78
CA TYR A 270 -12.81 11.90 2.48
C TYR A 270 -13.17 10.43 2.31
N LEU A 271 -12.34 9.50 2.79
CA LEU A 271 -12.56 8.07 2.60
C LEU A 271 -13.26 7.43 3.79
N MET A 272 -12.79 7.73 5.01
CA MET A 272 -13.34 7.13 6.23
C MET A 272 -14.58 7.86 6.76
N LYS A 273 -14.84 9.07 6.27
CA LYS A 273 -15.93 9.94 6.75
C LYS A 273 -15.84 10.20 8.26
N GLN A 274 -14.61 10.34 8.76
CA GLN A 274 -14.29 10.65 10.16
C GLN A 274 -13.73 12.07 10.28
N PRO A 275 -13.81 12.70 11.46
CA PRO A 275 -13.13 13.96 11.72
C PRO A 275 -11.61 13.86 11.48
N ALA A 276 -10.99 14.98 11.11
CA ALA A 276 -9.54 15.04 10.87
C ALA A 276 -8.71 14.75 12.13
N CYS A 277 -9.29 14.98 13.31
CA CYS A 277 -8.69 14.71 14.61
C CYS A 277 -9.45 13.62 15.36
N THR A 278 -8.74 12.89 16.21
CA THR A 278 -9.28 11.81 17.05
C THR A 278 -10.33 12.34 18.01
N THR A 279 -11.44 11.60 18.12
CA THR A 279 -12.48 11.90 19.10
C THR A 279 -12.02 11.57 20.54
N PRO A 280 -12.64 12.16 21.58
CA PRO A 280 -12.35 11.78 22.97
C PRO A 280 -12.58 10.28 23.24
N ASP A 281 -13.60 9.70 22.62
CA ASP A 281 -13.89 8.27 22.70
C ASP A 281 -12.84 7.42 21.97
N GLY A 282 -12.38 7.88 20.81
CA GLY A 282 -11.27 7.29 20.07
C GLY A 282 -9.99 7.21 20.91
N TRP A 283 -9.65 8.28 21.63
CA TRP A 283 -8.51 8.28 22.57
C TRP A 283 -8.69 7.30 23.71
N THR A 284 -9.88 7.25 24.32
CA THR A 284 -10.20 6.29 25.38
C THR A 284 -10.05 4.85 24.88
N HIS A 285 -10.60 4.55 23.70
CA HIS A 285 -10.48 3.23 23.07
C HIS A 285 -9.04 2.87 22.74
N PHE A 286 -8.27 3.82 22.18
CA PHE A 286 -6.85 3.64 21.89
C PHE A 286 -6.05 3.29 23.15
N ARG A 287 -6.26 4.01 24.25
CA ARG A 287 -5.60 3.72 25.54
C ARG A 287 -5.96 2.34 26.08
N ARG A 288 -7.22 1.91 25.95
CA ARG A 288 -7.64 0.54 26.33
C ARG A 288 -6.91 -0.51 25.51
N MET A 289 -6.84 -0.33 24.20
CA MET A 289 -6.11 -1.23 23.29
C MET A 289 -4.61 -1.25 23.57
N TYR A 290 -4.03 -0.10 23.93
CA TYR A 290 -2.63 -0.01 24.34
C TYR A 290 -2.33 -0.86 25.57
N TRP A 291 -3.10 -0.71 26.65
CA TRP A 291 -2.94 -1.53 27.85
C TRP A 291 -3.21 -3.00 27.59
N LEU A 292 -4.25 -3.32 26.80
CA LEU A 292 -4.54 -4.68 26.39
C LEU A 292 -3.35 -5.32 25.66
N ASN A 293 -2.71 -4.57 24.76
CA ASN A 293 -1.53 -5.04 24.05
C ASN A 293 -0.35 -5.31 25.00
N ILE A 294 -0.10 -4.43 25.97
CA ILE A 294 0.95 -4.65 26.99
C ILE A 294 0.66 -5.92 27.78
N ILE A 295 -0.56 -6.09 28.28
CA ILE A 295 -0.95 -7.25 29.08
C ILE A 295 -0.81 -8.54 28.27
N VAL A 296 -1.32 -8.56 27.03
CA VAL A 296 -1.25 -9.74 26.16
C VAL A 296 0.20 -10.09 25.83
N ASN A 297 1.02 -9.11 25.45
CA ASN A 297 2.43 -9.37 25.15
C ASN A 297 3.20 -9.83 26.40
N GLY A 298 2.92 -9.25 27.57
CA GLY A 298 3.49 -9.68 28.84
C GLY A 298 3.10 -11.11 29.20
N ALA A 299 1.83 -11.47 29.01
CA ALA A 299 1.34 -12.84 29.25
C ALA A 299 1.97 -13.85 28.28
N VAL A 300 2.10 -13.51 26.99
CA VAL A 300 2.77 -14.36 26.00
C VAL A 300 4.25 -14.53 26.32
N ALA A 301 4.95 -13.46 26.67
CA ALA A 301 6.36 -13.51 27.06
C ALA A 301 6.56 -14.33 28.35
N GLY A 302 5.67 -14.16 29.35
CA GLY A 302 5.68 -14.95 30.58
C GLY A 302 5.42 -16.44 30.33
N LEU A 303 4.45 -16.77 29.47
CA LEU A 303 4.18 -18.15 29.07
C LEU A 303 5.38 -18.76 28.34
N PHE A 304 5.97 -18.02 27.40
CA PHE A 304 7.19 -18.45 26.71
C PHE A 304 8.34 -18.71 27.70
N LEU A 305 8.63 -17.78 28.61
CA LEU A 305 9.65 -17.93 29.63
C LEU A 305 9.38 -19.15 30.53
N TRP A 306 8.13 -19.33 30.98
CA TRP A 306 7.73 -20.49 31.78
C TRP A 306 7.94 -21.80 31.03
N THR A 307 7.55 -21.88 29.74
CA THR A 307 7.76 -23.08 28.91
C THR A 307 9.24 -23.37 28.68
N VAL A 308 10.08 -22.35 28.50
CA VAL A 308 11.53 -22.52 28.35
C VAL A 308 12.12 -23.04 29.66
N LEU A 309 11.80 -22.43 30.81
CA LEU A 309 12.31 -22.83 32.12
C LEU A 309 11.88 -24.26 32.52
N HIS A 310 10.69 -24.69 32.11
CA HIS A 310 10.17 -26.04 32.37
C HIS A 310 10.47 -27.03 31.25
N SER A 311 11.19 -26.61 30.21
CA SER A 311 11.63 -27.52 29.15
C SER A 311 12.74 -28.42 29.68
N ARG A 312 12.78 -29.67 29.19
CA ARG A 312 13.86 -30.62 29.49
C ARG A 312 15.25 -30.06 29.14
N LEU A 313 15.32 -29.16 28.16
CA LEU A 313 16.54 -28.45 27.76
C LEU A 313 17.04 -27.51 28.86
N ALA A 314 16.17 -26.71 29.48
CA ALA A 314 16.56 -25.81 30.58
C ALA A 314 16.87 -26.58 31.87
N GLN A 315 16.13 -27.65 32.15
CA GLN A 315 16.40 -28.53 33.30
C GLN A 315 17.77 -29.24 33.21
N ASN A 316 18.29 -29.47 32.00
CA ASN A 316 19.61 -30.05 31.78
C ASN A 316 20.75 -29.00 31.78
N LEU A 317 20.44 -27.71 31.62
CA LEU A 317 21.42 -26.61 31.54
C LEU A 317 21.54 -25.81 32.83
N LEU A 318 20.48 -25.78 33.66
CA LEU A 318 20.52 -25.18 34.98
C LEU A 318 21.02 -26.24 35.96
N PRO A 319 22.18 -26.04 36.63
CA PRO A 319 22.65 -26.97 37.64
C PRO A 319 21.57 -27.10 38.72
N SER A 320 21.21 -28.34 39.04
CA SER A 320 20.32 -28.65 40.15
C SER A 320 20.91 -28.08 41.44
N ALA A 321 20.36 -26.95 41.89
CA ALA A 321 20.64 -26.33 43.17
C ALA A 321 19.74 -26.93 44.26
#